data_AF-A0A2G5FDM9-F1
#
_entry.id   AF-A0A2G5FDM9-F1
#
_cell.length_a   1.000
_cell.length_b   1.000
_cell.length_c   1.000
_cell.angle_alpha   90.00
_cell.angle_beta   90.00
_cell.angle_gamma   90.00
#
_symmetry.space_group_name_H-M   'P 1'
#
loop_
_entity.id
_entity.type
_entity.pdbx_description
1 polymer ?
#
loop_
_entity_poly.entity_id
_entity_poly.type
_entity_poly.pdbx_seq_one_letter_code
_entity_poly.pdbx_strand_id
1 'polypeptide(L)'
;MESKVTFRPVDIAPQLIAYGEPEAAEKLMQLDDCSLHKIGVLAFNNYLVPKTILNKAICLAVIEHLEGTKRELRRKKRIFPKTQNNA
;
A
#
# COMPACT_ATOMS: atom_id res chain seq x y z
N MET A 1 7.50 -14.14 15.89
CA MET A 1 8.19 -13.38 14.82
C MET A 1 7.91 -11.92 15.06
N GLU A 2 8.93 -11.14 15.40
CA GLU A 2 8.78 -9.70 15.63
C GLU A 2 8.68 -8.97 14.29
N SER A 3 7.67 -8.11 14.13
CA SER A 3 7.64 -7.19 12.99
C SER A 3 8.80 -6.20 13.11
N LYS A 4 9.72 -6.21 12.13
CA LYS A 4 10.73 -5.15 11.97
C LYS A 4 10.18 -3.92 11.22
N VAL A 5 8.90 -3.95 10.83
CA VAL A 5 8.24 -2.88 10.09
C VAL A 5 7.08 -2.36 10.92
N THR A 6 7.26 -1.16 11.46
CA THR A 6 6.22 -0.38 12.15
C THR A 6 5.84 0.81 11.29
N PHE A 7 4.55 1.11 11.19
CA PHE A 7 4.06 2.25 10.44
C PHE A 7 2.81 2.82 11.11
N ARG A 8 2.49 4.08 10.80
CA ARG A 8 1.24 4.69 11.24
C ARG A 8 0.25 4.72 10.06
N PRO A 9 -1.02 4.34 10.26
CA PRO A 9 -2.05 4.41 9.22
C PRO A 9 -2.10 5.76 8.50
N VAL A 10 -1.96 6.86 9.25
CA VAL A 10 -1.97 8.24 8.73
C VAL A 10 -0.88 8.53 7.70
N ASP A 11 0.26 7.84 7.76
CA ASP A 11 1.37 8.05 6.82
C ASP A 11 1.20 7.19 5.54
N ILE A 12 0.42 6.12 5.62
CA ILE A 12 0.23 5.14 4.53
C ILE A 12 -1.07 5.37 3.76
N ALA A 13 -2.13 5.84 4.41
CA ALA A 13 -3.41 6.13 3.76
C ALA A 13 -3.26 7.05 2.52
N PRO A 14 -2.46 8.14 2.54
CA PRO A 14 -2.23 8.95 1.35
C PRO A 14 -1.56 8.19 0.19
N GLN A 15 -0.68 7.23 0.52
CA GLN A 15 0.00 6.40 -0.48
C GLN A 15 -1.00 5.45 -1.16
N LEU A 16 -1.87 4.80 -0.38
CA LEU A 16 -2.93 3.95 -0.90
C LEU A 16 -3.86 4.73 -1.84
N ILE A 17 -4.27 5.93 -1.45
CA ILE A 17 -5.07 6.82 -2.32
C ILE A 17 -4.31 7.14 -3.62
N ALA A 18 -3.02 7.49 -3.53
CA ALA A 18 -2.19 7.77 -4.70
C ALA A 18 -2.03 6.55 -5.64
N TYR A 19 -2.08 5.34 -5.07
CA TYR A 19 -2.09 4.09 -5.82
C TYR A 19 -3.48 3.70 -6.37
N GLY A 20 -4.53 4.48 -6.08
CA GLY A 20 -5.89 4.21 -6.54
C GLY A 20 -6.68 3.25 -5.64
N GLU A 21 -6.30 3.16 -4.36
CA GLU A 21 -6.90 2.29 -3.34
C GLU A 21 -7.57 3.10 -2.21
N PRO A 22 -8.54 4.00 -2.49
CA PRO A 22 -9.15 4.84 -1.46
C PRO A 22 -9.93 4.03 -0.42
N GLU A 23 -10.61 2.95 -0.84
CA GLU A 23 -11.33 2.03 0.05
C GLU A 23 -10.38 1.33 1.04
N ALA A 24 -9.20 0.94 0.57
CA ALA A 24 -8.19 0.33 1.44
C ALA A 24 -7.60 1.36 2.42
N ALA A 25 -7.45 2.61 2.01
CA ALA A 25 -6.99 3.69 2.87
C ALA A 25 -7.98 3.97 4.01
N GLU A 26 -9.28 3.98 3.72
CA GLU A 26 -10.33 4.14 4.73
C GLU A 26 -10.35 2.97 5.71
N LYS A 27 -10.33 1.74 5.21
CA LYS A 27 -10.29 0.53 6.06
C LYS A 27 -9.05 0.48 6.94
N LEU A 28 -7.89 0.88 6.40
CA LEU A 28 -6.63 0.94 7.16
C LEU A 28 -6.74 1.83 8.41
N MET A 29 -7.49 2.92 8.34
CA MET A 29 -7.69 3.85 9.47
C MET A 29 -8.58 3.27 10.58
N GLN A 30 -9.32 2.20 10.30
CA GLN A 30 -10.24 1.54 11.24
C GLN A 30 -9.65 0.26 11.85
N LEU A 31 -8.46 -0.14 11.41
CA LEU A 31 -7.79 -1.34 11.91
C LEU A 31 -7.24 -1.15 13.32
N ASP A 32 -7.29 -2.22 14.10
CA ASP A 32 -6.69 -2.31 15.42
C ASP A 32 -5.19 -2.62 15.35
N ASP A 33 -4.49 -2.39 16.46
CA ASP A 33 -3.04 -2.57 16.54
C ASP A 33 -2.58 -4.00 16.21
N CYS A 34 -3.40 -5.02 16.49
CA CYS A 34 -3.08 -6.40 16.11
C CYS A 34 -3.03 -6.56 14.59
N SER A 35 -4.00 -5.98 13.88
CA SER A 35 -4.06 -6.00 12.42
C SER A 35 -2.92 -5.20 11.80
N LEU A 36 -2.59 -4.03 12.35
CA LEU A 36 -1.44 -3.24 11.92
C LEU A 36 -0.12 -3.99 12.10
N HIS A 37 0.06 -4.72 13.20
CA HIS A 37 1.22 -5.57 13.41
C HIS A 37 1.33 -6.68 12.37
N LYS A 38 0.22 -7.37 12.06
CA LYS A 38 0.18 -8.41 11.02
C LYS A 38 0.57 -7.86 9.65
N ILE A 39 0.09 -6.67 9.30
CA ILE A 39 0.48 -5.98 8.06
C ILE A 39 1.98 -5.70 8.03
N GLY A 40 2.57 -5.24 9.14
CA GLY A 40 4.02 -5.03 9.24
C GLY A 40 4.83 -6.31 8.98
N VAL A 41 4.39 -7.43 9.58
CA VAL A 41 5.01 -8.76 9.35
C VAL A 41 4.89 -9.17 7.88
N LEU A 42 3.70 -9.01 7.27
CA LEU A 42 3.49 -9.31 5.85
C LEU A 42 4.38 -8.45 4.95
N ALA A 43 4.47 -7.14 5.23
CA ALA A 43 5.30 -6.21 4.47
C ALA A 43 6.78 -6.63 4.47
N PHE A 44 7.31 -6.97 5.66
CA PHE A 44 8.69 -7.40 5.82
C PHE A 44 8.97 -8.73 5.11
N ASN A 45 8.12 -9.74 5.34
CA ASN A 45 8.34 -11.10 4.85
C ASN A 45 8.12 -11.24 3.34
N ASN A 46 7.10 -10.58 2.79
CA ASN A 46 6.64 -10.84 1.43
C ASN A 46 7.09 -9.79 0.40
N TYR A 47 7.37 -8.56 0.83
CA TYR A 47 7.47 -7.44 -0.10
C TYR A 47 8.76 -6.63 0.02
N LEU A 48 9.42 -6.57 1.17
CA LEU A 48 10.56 -5.67 1.39
C LEU A 48 11.84 -6.11 0.66
N VAL A 49 12.03 -7.42 0.45
CA VAL A 49 13.25 -7.99 -0.14
C VAL A 49 13.00 -8.42 -1.59
N PRO A 50 13.87 -8.07 -2.58
CA PRO A 50 15.17 -7.44 -2.40
C PRO A 50 15.23 -5.91 -2.58
N LYS A 51 14.22 -5.21 -3.14
CA LYS A 51 14.34 -3.77 -3.48
C LYS A 51 13.03 -2.98 -3.53
N THR A 52 11.98 -3.38 -2.80
CA THR A 52 10.72 -2.61 -2.82
C THR A 52 10.79 -1.43 -1.86
N ILE A 53 10.36 -0.25 -2.30
CA ILE A 53 10.21 0.94 -1.43
C ILE A 53 9.30 0.56 -0.24
N LEU A 54 9.75 0.84 0.98
CA LEU A 54 9.07 0.47 2.23
C LEU A 54 7.57 0.79 2.21
N ASN A 55 7.19 2.02 1.85
CA ASN A 55 5.77 2.42 1.80
C ASN A 55 4.96 1.59 0.79
N LYS A 56 5.57 1.21 -0.35
CA LYS A 56 4.93 0.35 -1.35
C LYS A 56 4.78 -1.07 -0.82
N ALA A 57 5.78 -1.59 -0.12
CA ALA A 57 5.72 -2.91 0.52
C ALA A 57 4.57 -2.96 1.55
N ILE A 58 4.42 -1.90 2.36
CA ILE A 58 3.31 -1.78 3.30
C ILE A 58 1.96 -1.70 2.56
N CYS A 59 1.84 -0.89 1.50
CA CYS A 59 0.61 -0.81 0.72
C CYS A 59 0.17 -2.17 0.16
N LEU A 60 1.11 -2.95 -0.37
CA LEU A 60 0.84 -4.31 -0.87
C LEU A 60 0.37 -5.24 0.24
N ALA A 61 1.02 -5.18 1.40
CA ALA A 61 0.64 -5.96 2.58
C ALA A 61 -0.75 -5.57 3.12
N VAL A 62 -1.13 -4.28 3.06
CA VAL A 62 -2.48 -3.83 3.43
C VAL A 62 -3.52 -4.49 2.52
N ILE A 63 -3.28 -4.51 1.20
CA ILE A 63 -4.20 -5.15 0.26
C ILE A 63 -4.28 -6.66 0.51
N GLU A 64 -3.14 -7.35 0.71
CA GLU A 64 -3.12 -8.78 1.03
C GLU A 64 -3.92 -9.07 2.32
N HIS A 65 -3.78 -8.23 3.34
CA HIS A 65 -4.50 -8.39 4.60
C HIS A 65 -6.02 -8.17 4.46
N LEU A 66 -6.44 -7.13 3.72
CA LEU A 66 -7.85 -6.79 3.57
C LEU A 66 -8.60 -7.73 2.63
N GLU A 67 -7.94 -8.25 1.60
CA GLU A 67 -8.55 -9.09 0.56
C GLU A 67 -8.27 -10.58 0.74
N GLY A 68 -7.36 -10.95 1.65
CA GLY A 68 -6.94 -12.33 1.88
C GLY A 68 -6.13 -12.95 0.73
N THR A 69 -5.80 -12.17 -0.31
CA THR A 69 -5.06 -12.63 -1.48
C THR A 69 -4.03 -11.60 -1.93
N LYS A 70 -2.92 -12.06 -2.50
CA LYS A 70 -1.88 -11.18 -3.05
C LYS A 70 -2.33 -10.63 -4.40
N ARG A 71 -2.35 -9.30 -4.55
CA ARG A 71 -2.52 -8.64 -5.85
C ARG A 71 -1.64 -7.40 -5.99
N GLU A 72 -1.50 -6.93 -7.22
CA GLU A 72 -0.87 -5.64 -7.50
C GLU A 72 -1.77 -4.46 -7.09
N LEU A 73 -1.16 -3.32 -6.81
CA LEU A 73 -1.87 -2.06 -6.59
C LEU A 73 -2.51 -1.60 -7.90
N ARG A 74 -3.75 -1.11 -7.85
CA ARG A 74 -4.57 -0.69 -9.01
C ARG A 74 -3.89 0.35 -9.89
N ARG A 75 -2.90 1.06 -9.36
CA ARG A 75 -2.03 2.08 -9.97
C ARG A 75 -2.69 2.75 -11.18
N LYS A 76 -3.41 3.85 -10.94
CA LYS A 76 -3.85 4.73 -12.02
C LYS A 76 -2.61 5.15 -12.82
N LYS A 77 -2.50 4.72 -14.09
CA LYS A 77 -1.52 5.28 -15.03
C LYS A 77 -1.66 6.79 -14.94
N ARG A 78 -0.55 7.51 -14.71
CA ARG A 78 -0.53 8.96 -14.94
C ARG A 78 -0.88 9.16 -16.41
N ILE A 79 -2.10 9.65 -16.68
CA ILE A 79 -2.46 10.11 -18.02
C ILE A 79 -1.76 11.44 -18.15
N PHE A 80 -0.58 11.45 -18.78
CA PHE A 80 -0.01 12.71 -19.24
C PHE A 80 -0.95 13.23 -20.32
N PRO A 81 -1.51 14.45 -20.20
CA PRO A 81 -2.20 15.05 -21.33
C PRO A 81 -1.16 15.14 -22.46
N LYS A 82 -1.42 14.44 -23.57
CA LYS A 82 -0.64 14.66 -24.78
C LYS A 82 -0.84 16.13 -25.14
N THR A 83 0.25 16.89 -25.17
CA THR A 83 0.27 18.24 -25.75
C THR A 83 -0.38 18.15 -27.13
N GLN A 84 -1.56 18.76 -27.30
CA GLN A 84 -2.15 18.94 -28.62
C GLN A 84 -1.28 19.96 -29.34
N ASN A 85 -0.32 19.47 -30.13
CA ASN A 85 0.32 20.30 -31.15
C ASN A 85 -0.74 20.54 -32.23
N ASN A 86 -1.35 21.72 -32.21
CA ASN A 86 -1.98 22.28 -33.40
C ASN A 86 -0.84 22.70 -34.33
N ALA A 87 -0.60 21.88 -35.35
CA ALA A 87 0.17 22.26 -36.53
C ALA A 87 -0.78 22.89 -37.56
#